data_AF-X0Z5Y1-F1
#
_entry.id   AF-X0Z5Y1-F1
#
_cell.length_a   1.000
_cell.length_b   1.000
_cell.length_c   1.000
_cell.angle_alpha   90.00
_cell.angle_beta   90.00
_cell.angle_gamma   90.00
#
_symmetry.space_group_name_H-M   'P 1'
#
loop_
_entity.id
_entity.type
_entity.pdbx_description
1 polymer ?
#
loop_
_entity_poly.entity_id
_entity_poly.type
_entity_poly.pdbx_seq_one_letter_code
_entity_poly.pdbx_strand_id
1 'polypeptide(L)'
;MRSISDIRKKGEKFLTANQIVGLKYYDDLLEPIPREYITIFHGVLNYVLNETYGKSSYKLEIAGSYRRGKETSGDIDCLITSNKLTLKDIVDTNDNLWDEFTKNPRMTILQKKMTKAISKIEKREKSKINKK
;
A
#
# COMPACT_ATOMS: atom_id res chain seq x y z
N MET A 1 23.26 20.58 3.46
CA MET A 1 23.24 19.33 2.67
C MET A 1 22.62 19.66 1.33
N ARG A 2 23.09 19.09 0.22
CA ARG A 2 22.60 19.40 -1.13
C ARG A 2 22.06 18.18 -1.88
N SER A 3 22.33 16.96 -1.40
CA SER A 3 21.83 15.72 -1.99
C SER A 3 21.39 14.69 -0.94
N ILE A 4 20.60 13.69 -1.35
CA ILE A 4 20.27 12.51 -0.53
C ILE A 4 21.53 11.73 -0.15
N SER A 5 22.53 11.69 -1.03
CA SER A 5 23.81 11.04 -0.73
C SER A 5 24.54 11.71 0.43
N ASP A 6 24.43 13.04 0.58
CA ASP A 6 25.02 13.77 1.71
C ASP A 6 24.35 13.39 3.03
N ILE A 7 23.03 13.16 2.98
CA ILE A 7 22.24 12.75 4.15
C ILE A 7 22.64 11.34 4.56
N ARG A 8 22.72 10.39 3.61
CA ARG A 8 23.17 9.02 3.87
C ARG A 8 24.59 8.96 4.46
N LYS A 9 25.52 9.81 4.00
CA LYS A 9 26.91 9.85 4.48
C LYS A 9 27.07 10.48 5.88
N LYS A 10 26.30 11.52 6.20
CA LYS A 10 26.40 12.24 7.49
C LYS A 10 25.76 11.49 8.66
N GLY A 11 25.01 10.44 8.36
CA GLY A 11 24.37 9.57 9.33
C GLY A 11 23.07 10.15 9.90
N GLU A 12 22.32 9.29 10.56
CA GLU A 12 20.95 9.53 11.02
C GLU A 12 20.85 10.47 12.24
N LYS A 13 21.97 10.85 12.85
CA LYS A 13 22.03 11.61 14.12
C LYS A 13 21.35 12.98 14.11
N PHE A 14 21.04 13.52 12.93
CA PHE A 14 20.35 14.79 12.76
C PHE A 14 18.94 14.63 12.17
N LEU A 15 18.47 13.39 12.04
CA LEU A 15 17.19 13.04 11.45
C LEU A 15 16.19 12.66 12.54
N THR A 16 14.93 13.00 12.31
CA THR A 16 13.83 12.46 13.11
C THR A 16 13.56 11.00 12.74
N ALA A 17 12.86 10.25 13.60
CA ALA A 17 12.49 8.86 13.32
C ALA A 17 11.76 8.71 11.97
N ASN A 18 10.83 9.62 11.65
CA ASN A 18 10.12 9.60 10.37
C ASN A 18 11.05 9.89 9.18
N GLN A 19 12.04 10.78 9.34
CA GLN A 19 13.02 11.06 8.29
C GLN A 19 13.96 9.87 8.06
N ILE A 20 14.29 9.11 9.11
CA ILE A 20 15.08 7.87 9.00
C ILE A 20 14.30 6.83 8.17
N VAL A 21 13.02 6.62 8.48
CA VAL A 21 12.14 5.74 7.69
C VAL A 21 12.04 6.21 6.24
N GLY A 22 11.83 7.52 6.03
CA GLY A 22 11.79 8.10 4.69
C GLY A 22 13.10 7.95 3.92
N LEU A 23 14.26 8.03 4.60
CA LEU A 23 15.56 7.81 3.98
C LEU A 23 15.77 6.34 3.61
N LYS A 24 15.32 5.42 4.47
CA LYS A 24 15.40 3.97 4.26
C LYS A 24 14.64 3.54 3.01
N TYR A 25 13.43 4.07 2.80
CA TYR A 25 12.56 3.73 1.68
C TYR A 25 12.53 4.82 0.59
N TYR A 26 13.55 5.68 0.53
CA TYR A 26 13.55 6.85 -0.35
C TYR A 26 13.31 6.48 -1.82
N ASP A 27 14.02 5.47 -2.33
CA ASP A 27 13.94 5.07 -3.73
C ASP A 27 12.57 4.43 -4.03
N ASP A 28 12.03 3.62 -3.11
CA ASP A 28 10.70 2.99 -3.22
C ASP A 28 9.56 4.03 -3.18
N LEU A 29 9.68 5.06 -2.32
CA LEU A 29 8.70 6.14 -2.20
C LEU A 29 8.61 7.04 -3.45
N LEU A 30 9.64 7.01 -4.31
CA LEU A 30 9.63 7.71 -5.59
C LEU A 30 9.00 6.88 -6.72
N GLU A 31 8.85 5.57 -6.52
CA GLU A 31 8.29 4.69 -7.55
C GLU A 31 6.78 4.96 -7.71
N PRO A 32 6.30 5.26 -8.93
CA PRO A 32 4.88 5.46 -9.16
C PRO A 32 4.12 4.13 -8.99
N ILE A 33 3.05 4.15 -8.19
CA ILE A 33 2.17 3.01 -7.94
C ILE A 33 1.17 2.88 -9.11
N PRO A 34 1.19 1.80 -9.91
CA PRO A 34 0.22 1.61 -10.99
C PRO A 34 -1.19 1.42 -10.46
N ARG A 35 -2.18 1.96 -11.19
CA ARG A 35 -3.60 1.93 -10.80
C ARG A 35 -4.11 0.53 -10.50
N GLU A 36 -3.69 -0.48 -11.24
CA GLU A 36 -4.12 -1.87 -11.02
C GLU A 36 -3.67 -2.39 -9.65
N TYR A 37 -2.51 -1.98 -9.13
CA TYR A 37 -2.09 -2.33 -7.77
C TYR A 37 -3.03 -1.74 -6.72
N ILE A 38 -3.48 -0.51 -6.93
CA ILE A 38 -4.40 0.18 -6.01
C ILE A 38 -5.76 -0.51 -5.99
N THR A 39 -6.24 -0.99 -7.15
CA THR A 39 -7.46 -1.79 -7.25
C THR A 39 -7.33 -3.13 -6.51
N ILE A 40 -6.18 -3.81 -6.65
CA ILE A 40 -5.89 -5.05 -5.92
C ILE A 40 -5.87 -4.77 -4.41
N PHE A 41 -5.18 -3.71 -3.98
CA PHE A 41 -5.11 -3.28 -2.59
C PHE A 41 -6.51 -3.00 -2.00
N HIS A 42 -7.37 -2.28 -2.71
CA HIS A 42 -8.75 -2.03 -2.30
C HIS A 42 -9.54 -3.33 -2.07
N GLY A 43 -9.31 -4.34 -2.92
CA GLY A 43 -9.89 -5.67 -2.76
C GLY A 43 -9.39 -6.40 -1.50
N VAL A 44 -8.07 -6.36 -1.23
CA VAL A 44 -7.49 -6.95 0.00
C VAL A 44 -8.07 -6.28 1.24
N LEU A 45 -8.03 -4.95 1.28
CA LEU A 45 -8.45 -4.19 2.44
C LEU A 45 -9.93 -4.42 2.73
N ASN A 46 -10.78 -4.45 1.70
CA ASN A 46 -12.18 -4.83 1.87
C ASN A 46 -12.35 -6.26 2.38
N TYR A 47 -11.60 -7.22 1.84
CA TYR A 47 -11.71 -8.61 2.30
C TYR A 47 -11.38 -8.71 3.79
N VAL A 48 -10.28 -8.13 4.24
CA VAL A 48 -9.86 -8.25 5.64
C VAL A 48 -10.82 -7.53 6.57
N LEU A 49 -11.22 -6.29 6.27
CA LEU A 49 -12.21 -5.59 7.09
C LEU A 49 -13.56 -6.32 7.12
N ASN A 50 -13.96 -6.98 6.04
CA ASN A 50 -15.17 -7.81 6.03
C ASN A 50 -15.06 -9.05 6.92
N GLU A 51 -13.92 -9.73 6.93
CA GLU A 51 -13.71 -10.91 7.78
C GLU A 51 -13.62 -10.51 9.26
N THR A 52 -12.96 -9.39 9.58
CA THR A 52 -12.77 -8.93 10.96
C THR A 52 -14.02 -8.27 11.54
N TYR A 53 -14.75 -7.47 10.75
CA TYR A 53 -15.83 -6.61 11.25
C TYR A 53 -17.20 -6.81 10.57
N GLY A 54 -17.28 -7.61 9.51
CA GLY A 54 -18.51 -7.86 8.76
C GLY A 54 -18.86 -6.79 7.72
N LYS A 55 -19.51 -7.21 6.63
CA LYS A 55 -19.74 -6.41 5.39
C LYS A 55 -20.50 -5.09 5.53
N SER A 56 -21.28 -4.91 6.59
CA SER A 56 -22.12 -3.72 6.77
C SER A 56 -21.67 -2.84 7.93
N SER A 57 -20.48 -3.09 8.49
CA SER A 57 -19.94 -2.29 9.59
C SER A 57 -19.19 -1.05 9.11
N TYR A 58 -18.79 -0.97 7.84
CA TYR A 58 -18.01 0.14 7.29
C TYR A 58 -18.31 0.38 5.81
N LYS A 59 -17.86 1.52 5.29
CA LYS A 59 -17.77 1.85 3.87
C LYS A 59 -16.34 2.28 3.56
N LEU A 60 -15.71 1.66 2.57
CA LEU A 60 -14.33 1.95 2.15
C LEU A 60 -14.28 2.39 0.69
N GLU A 61 -13.71 3.56 0.44
CA GLU A 61 -13.47 4.11 -0.89
C GLU A 61 -12.00 4.51 -1.06
N ILE A 62 -11.43 4.25 -2.24
CA ILE A 62 -10.13 4.80 -2.62
C ILE A 62 -10.32 6.23 -3.13
N ALA A 63 -9.61 7.17 -2.50
CA ALA A 63 -9.69 8.60 -2.76
C ALA A 63 -8.54 9.06 -3.67
N GLY A 64 -8.11 10.32 -3.50
CA GLY A 64 -6.87 10.79 -4.11
C GLY A 64 -6.85 10.85 -5.63
N SER A 65 -5.64 10.71 -6.16
CA SER A 65 -5.33 10.64 -7.59
C SER A 65 -6.02 9.44 -8.28
N TYR A 66 -6.19 8.33 -7.56
CA TYR A 66 -6.95 7.18 -8.04
C TYR A 66 -8.41 7.53 -8.33
N ARG A 67 -9.10 8.25 -7.42
CA ARG A 67 -10.48 8.71 -7.65
C ARG A 67 -10.60 9.64 -8.86
N ARG A 68 -9.54 10.41 -9.16
CA ARG A 68 -9.46 11.30 -10.34
C ARG A 68 -9.07 10.57 -11.64
N GLY A 69 -8.94 9.25 -11.62
CA GLY A 69 -8.67 8.45 -12.83
C GLY A 69 -7.23 8.46 -13.30
N LYS A 70 -6.24 8.78 -12.43
CA LYS A 70 -4.83 8.63 -12.84
C LYS A 70 -4.45 7.15 -13.01
N GLU A 71 -3.61 6.88 -14.00
CA GLU A 71 -3.01 5.56 -14.27
C GLU A 71 -1.92 5.18 -13.27
N THR A 72 -1.32 6.18 -12.62
CA THR A 72 -0.36 5.99 -11.54
C THR A 72 -0.59 7.00 -10.41
N SER A 73 -0.22 6.60 -9.20
CA SER A 73 -0.30 7.43 -7.98
C SER A 73 1.05 7.44 -7.25
N GLY A 74 1.31 8.46 -6.42
CA GLY A 74 2.46 8.44 -5.50
C GLY A 74 2.14 7.73 -4.18
N ASP A 75 0.88 7.69 -3.82
CA ASP A 75 0.32 7.17 -2.56
C ASP A 75 -1.06 6.54 -2.80
N ILE A 76 -1.60 5.91 -1.75
CA ILE A 76 -2.95 5.34 -1.75
C ILE A 76 -3.77 6.02 -0.65
N ASP A 77 -4.60 6.98 -1.05
CA ASP A 77 -5.56 7.60 -0.14
C ASP A 77 -6.80 6.72 0.04
N CYS A 78 -7.19 6.43 1.29
CA CYS A 78 -8.40 5.69 1.62
C CYS A 78 -9.34 6.53 2.47
N LEU A 79 -10.63 6.53 2.13
CA LEU A 79 -11.70 7.08 2.96
C LEU A 79 -12.51 5.92 3.56
N ILE A 80 -12.60 5.89 4.88
CA ILE A 80 -13.40 4.90 5.60
C ILE A 80 -14.46 5.63 6.44
N THR A 81 -15.70 5.17 6.35
CA THR A 81 -16.82 5.66 7.16
C THR A 81 -17.45 4.49 7.90
N SER A 82 -17.71 4.65 9.18
CA SER A 82 -18.36 3.64 10.01
C SER A 82 -19.12 4.29 11.16
N ASN A 83 -20.22 3.67 11.55
CA ASN A 83 -20.96 3.99 12.78
C ASN A 83 -20.59 3.04 13.95
N LYS A 84 -19.71 2.08 13.71
CA LYS A 84 -19.34 1.00 14.65
C LYS A 84 -17.85 0.93 14.96
N LEU A 85 -17.02 1.34 14.02
CA LEU A 85 -15.56 1.26 14.10
C LEU A 85 -14.97 2.66 14.31
N THR A 86 -13.93 2.72 15.11
CA THR A 86 -13.09 3.90 15.25
C THR A 86 -11.91 3.82 14.27
N LEU A 87 -11.22 4.95 14.07
CA LEU A 87 -9.96 4.95 13.31
C LEU A 87 -8.92 4.04 13.95
N LYS A 88 -8.91 3.93 15.29
CA LYS A 88 -7.96 3.08 16.00
C LYS A 88 -8.19 1.59 15.69
N ASP A 89 -9.44 1.14 15.68
CA ASP A 89 -9.77 -0.26 15.35
C ASP A 89 -9.23 -0.64 13.95
N ILE A 90 -9.40 0.26 12.99
CA ILE A 90 -8.94 0.07 11.62
C ILE A 90 -7.41 0.03 11.53
N VAL A 91 -6.72 0.94 12.23
CA VAL A 91 -5.25 1.00 12.24
C VAL A 91 -4.66 -0.23 12.93
N ASP A 92 -5.22 -0.66 14.06
CA ASP A 92 -4.74 -1.84 14.79
C ASP A 92 -4.94 -3.14 13.97
N THR A 93 -6.03 -3.22 13.19
CA THR A 93 -6.20 -4.29 12.19
C THR A 93 -5.14 -4.21 11.10
N ASN A 94 -4.71 -3.01 10.71
CA ASN A 94 -3.67 -2.80 9.70
C ASN A 94 -2.29 -3.32 10.13
N ASP A 95 -1.97 -3.24 11.41
CA ASP A 95 -0.70 -3.77 11.94
C ASP A 95 -0.66 -5.30 11.95
N ASN A 96 -1.82 -5.94 12.15
CA ASN A 96 -1.96 -7.40 12.10
C ASN A 96 -2.34 -7.92 10.70
N LEU A 97 -2.71 -7.02 9.78
CA LEU A 97 -3.22 -7.33 8.44
C LEU A 97 -2.23 -8.14 7.63
N TRP A 98 -0.92 -7.84 7.76
CA TRP A 98 0.12 -8.60 7.04
C TRP A 98 0.28 -10.01 7.59
N ASP A 99 0.15 -10.18 8.90
CA ASP A 99 0.20 -11.48 9.55
C ASP A 99 -1.07 -12.30 9.28
N GLU A 100 -2.26 -11.71 9.40
CA GLU A 100 -3.53 -12.34 9.08
C GLU A 100 -3.63 -12.68 7.59
N PHE A 101 -3.16 -11.79 6.72
CA PHE A 101 -3.07 -12.06 5.29
C PHE A 101 -2.15 -13.25 5.05
N THR A 102 -0.89 -13.19 5.48
CA THR A 102 0.15 -14.22 5.20
C THR A 102 -0.12 -15.58 5.83
N LYS A 103 -0.75 -15.65 7.01
CA LYS A 103 -0.92 -16.89 7.77
C LYS A 103 -2.26 -17.61 7.54
N ASN A 104 -3.24 -16.98 6.87
CA ASN A 104 -4.57 -17.59 6.68
C ASN A 104 -4.58 -18.63 5.52
N PRO A 105 -4.88 -19.92 5.79
CA PRO A 105 -4.84 -20.97 4.78
C PRO A 105 -5.94 -20.87 3.70
N ARG A 106 -7.07 -20.19 3.98
CA ARG A 106 -8.07 -19.87 2.95
C ARG A 106 -7.60 -18.76 2.01
N MET A 107 -6.70 -17.90 2.49
CA MET A 107 -6.11 -16.82 1.72
C MET A 107 -5.00 -17.28 0.78
N THR A 108 -4.43 -18.47 0.97
CA THR A 108 -3.31 -18.97 0.15
C THR A 108 -3.63 -19.02 -1.34
N ILE A 109 -4.88 -19.27 -1.73
CA ILE A 109 -5.31 -19.24 -3.13
C ILE A 109 -5.43 -17.80 -3.65
N LEU A 110 -6.05 -16.90 -2.88
CA LEU A 110 -6.20 -15.49 -3.25
C LEU A 110 -4.84 -14.79 -3.33
N GLN A 111 -3.96 -15.07 -2.37
CA GLN A 111 -2.56 -14.64 -2.38
C GLN A 111 -1.83 -15.09 -3.62
N LYS A 112 -1.87 -16.39 -3.97
CA LYS A 112 -1.23 -16.89 -5.20
C LYS A 112 -1.75 -16.18 -6.44
N LYS A 113 -3.07 -15.93 -6.52
CA LYS A 113 -3.68 -15.18 -7.64
C LYS A 113 -3.20 -13.72 -7.66
N MET A 114 -3.13 -13.06 -6.51
CA MET A 114 -2.67 -11.68 -6.37
C MET A 114 -1.19 -11.53 -6.68
N THR A 115 -0.31 -12.36 -6.12
CA THR A 115 1.12 -12.38 -6.42
C THR A 115 1.37 -12.61 -7.91
N LYS A 116 0.58 -13.49 -8.54
CA LYS A 116 0.66 -13.70 -10.00
C LYS A 116 0.19 -12.47 -10.79
N ALA A 117 -0.86 -11.78 -10.34
CA ALA A 117 -1.32 -10.54 -10.95
C ALA A 117 -0.28 -9.42 -10.82
N ILE A 118 0.24 -9.22 -9.61
CA ILE A 118 1.32 -8.27 -9.28
C ILE A 118 2.56 -8.52 -10.15
N SER A 119 3.08 -9.75 -10.16
CA SER A 119 4.26 -10.07 -10.99
C SER A 119 4.03 -9.85 -12.49
N LYS A 120 2.79 -9.99 -12.98
CA LYS A 120 2.44 -9.69 -14.37
C LYS A 120 2.44 -8.18 -14.63
N ILE A 121 1.97 -7.37 -13.68
CA ILE A 121 2.00 -5.91 -13.77
C ILE A 121 3.46 -5.44 -13.76
N GLU A 122 4.28 -5.89 -12.81
CA GLU A 122 5.73 -5.62 -12.76
C GLU A 122 6.45 -5.94 -14.07
N LYS A 123 6.21 -7.12 -14.65
CA LYS A 123 6.81 -7.50 -15.94
C LYS A 123 6.39 -6.56 -17.07
N ARG A 124 5.11 -6.15 -17.10
CA ARG A 124 4.60 -5.17 -18.07
C ARG A 124 5.26 -3.82 -17.89
N GLU A 125 5.34 -3.30 -16.68
CA GLU A 125 5.95 -1.99 -16.42
C GLU A 125 7.45 -1.98 -16.74
N LYS A 126 8.20 -3.04 -16.35
CA LYS A 126 9.61 -3.20 -16.75
C LYS A 126 9.80 -3.25 -18.26
N SER A 127 8.89 -3.89 -19.00
CA SER A 127 8.94 -3.95 -20.46
C SER A 127 8.67 -2.62 -21.16
N LYS A 128 7.94 -1.69 -20.53
CA LYS A 128 7.72 -0.33 -21.04
C LYS A 128 8.96 0.55 -20.86
N ILE A 129 9.70 0.34 -19.78
CA ILE A 129 10.95 1.06 -19.49
C ILE A 129 12.04 0.68 -20.50
N ASN A 130 12.19 -0.61 -20.81
CA ASN A 130 13.22 -1.10 -21.76
C ASN A 130 12.92 -0.81 -23.25
N LYS A 131 11.76 -0.22 -23.58
CA LYS A 131 11.36 0.16 -24.95
C LYS A 131 11.44 1.67 -25.21
N LYS A 132 11.83 2.46 -24.21
CA LYS A 132 12.17 3.88 -24.33
C LYS A 132 13.68 4.04 -24.43
#